data_AF-A0A3A5MLA0-F1
#
_entry.id   AF-A0A3A5MLA0-F1
#
_cell.length_a   1.000
_cell.length_b   1.000
_cell.length_c   1.000
_cell.angle_alpha   90.00
_cell.angle_beta   90.00
_cell.angle_gamma   90.00
#
_symmetry.space_group_name_H-M   'P 1'
#
loop_
_entity.id
_entity.type
_entity.pdbx_description
1 polymer ?
#
loop_
_entity_poly.entity_id
_entity_poly.type
_entity_poly.pdbx_seq_one_letter_code
_entity_poly.pdbx_strand_id
1 'polypeptide(L)'
;MTSRRLAPGQRSQICIGGPGPSASVVVFETADLLVEAPNWSLDGRTLYLNGAGCLWSLDLATPDRGLHAIDRVGLLETNNDHVLDPDGEHVYLSANDGHIYRALLSGGPGTLNVNSWAPDSSRFAFVAYPLD
;
A
#
# COMPACT_ATOMS: atom_id res chain seq x y z
N MET A 1 -15.30 0.62 -4.93
CA MET A 1 -15.46 0.95 -3.50
C MET A 1 -14.74 2.27 -3.25
N THR A 2 -15.31 3.19 -2.48
CA THR A 2 -14.66 4.48 -2.18
C THR A 2 -13.56 4.27 -1.13
N SER A 3 -12.41 4.96 -1.27
CA SER A 3 -11.33 4.90 -0.28
C SER A 3 -11.83 5.27 1.13
N ARG A 4 -11.43 4.51 2.15
CA ARG A 4 -11.77 4.80 3.56
C ARG A 4 -11.15 6.12 4.02
N ARG A 5 -11.82 6.78 4.98
CA ARG A 5 -11.42 8.07 5.56
C ARG A 5 -11.43 8.01 7.09
N LEU A 6 -10.66 8.89 7.72
CA LEU A 6 -10.69 9.09 9.17
C LEU A 6 -12.06 9.61 9.63
N ALA A 7 -12.50 9.16 10.79
CA ALA A 7 -13.65 9.76 11.49
C ALA A 7 -13.25 11.13 12.09
N PRO A 8 -14.23 12.01 12.40
CA PRO A 8 -13.94 13.29 13.05
C PRO A 8 -13.14 13.13 14.35
N GLY A 9 -12.00 13.83 14.44
CA GLY A 9 -11.10 13.77 15.60
C GLY A 9 -10.21 12.52 15.67
N GLN A 10 -10.35 11.58 14.74
CA GLN A 10 -9.47 10.41 14.65
C GLN A 10 -8.11 10.79 14.07
N ARG A 11 -7.07 10.06 14.49
CA ARG A 11 -5.72 10.15 13.94
C ARG A 11 -5.28 8.77 13.48
N SER A 12 -4.44 8.74 12.45
CA SER A 12 -3.65 7.57 12.11
C SER A 12 -2.25 7.70 12.70
N GLN A 13 -1.78 6.64 13.33
CA GLN A 13 -0.42 6.54 13.87
C GLN A 13 0.33 5.41 13.16
N ILE A 14 1.57 5.68 12.79
CA ILE A 14 2.52 4.67 12.34
C ILE A 14 3.41 4.36 13.55
N CYS A 15 3.36 3.11 13.99
CA CYS A 15 4.05 2.64 15.18
C CYS A 15 5.05 1.55 14.82
N ILE A 16 6.21 1.57 15.45
CA ILE A 16 7.23 0.51 15.35
C ILE A 16 7.30 -0.21 16.69
N GLY A 17 7.10 -1.53 16.67
CA GLY A 17 7.22 -2.41 17.81
C GLY A 17 8.14 -3.58 17.50
N GLY A 18 8.53 -4.33 18.54
CA GLY A 18 9.34 -5.54 18.40
C GLY A 18 8.68 -6.74 19.09
N PRO A 19 9.23 -7.96 18.93
CA PRO A 19 8.68 -9.18 19.51
C PRO A 19 8.85 -9.28 21.04
N GLY A 20 9.64 -8.38 21.64
CA GLY A 20 9.87 -8.32 23.08
C GLY A 20 8.83 -7.49 23.83
N PRO A 21 8.92 -7.39 25.17
CA PRO A 21 7.99 -6.64 26.00
C PRO A 21 8.13 -5.11 25.88
N SER A 22 9.06 -4.63 25.04
CA SER A 22 9.26 -3.20 24.83
C SER A 22 8.00 -2.56 24.26
N ALA A 23 7.66 -1.38 24.77
CA ALA A 23 6.58 -0.58 24.21
C ALA A 23 6.86 -0.22 22.75
N SER A 24 5.81 -0.17 21.94
CA SER A 24 5.90 0.40 20.60
C SER A 24 6.16 1.91 20.67
N VAL A 25 6.81 2.44 19.63
CA VAL A 25 7.08 3.86 19.47
C VAL A 25 6.27 4.38 18.29
N VAL A 26 5.56 5.49 18.49
CA VAL A 26 4.92 6.23 17.39
C VAL A 26 6.02 6.97 16.64
N VAL A 27 6.21 6.67 15.36
CA VAL A 27 7.21 7.33 14.50
C VAL A 27 6.61 8.40 13.61
N PHE A 28 5.29 8.34 13.36
CA PHE A 28 4.57 9.36 12.62
C PHE A 28 3.09 9.36 13.01
N GLU A 29 2.45 10.52 12.99
CA GLU A 29 1.03 10.70 13.24
C GLU A 29 0.45 11.74 12.30
N THR A 30 -0.76 11.50 11.77
CA THR A 30 -1.51 12.46 10.97
C THR A 30 -3.00 12.38 11.27
N ALA A 31 -3.69 13.53 11.13
CA ALA A 31 -5.15 13.62 11.17
C ALA A 31 -5.76 13.76 9.76
N ASP A 32 -4.93 13.81 8.71
CA ASP A 32 -5.35 14.17 7.35
C ASP A 32 -5.59 12.92 6.48
N LEU A 33 -4.87 11.84 6.77
CA LEU A 33 -4.87 10.63 5.95
C LEU A 33 -5.04 9.38 6.81
N LEU A 34 -6.00 8.54 6.44
CA LEU A 34 -6.08 7.18 6.95
C LEU A 34 -5.00 6.34 6.25
N VAL A 35 -3.97 5.95 7.01
CA VAL A 35 -2.87 5.09 6.52
C VAL A 35 -2.97 3.67 7.05
N GLU A 36 -2.58 2.70 6.21
CA GLU A 36 -2.77 1.27 6.43
C GLU A 36 -1.61 0.44 5.84
N ALA A 37 -1.57 -0.85 6.20
CA ALA A 37 -0.69 -1.87 5.63
C ALA A 37 0.80 -1.47 5.50
N PRO A 38 1.48 -1.11 6.61
CA PRO A 38 2.89 -0.71 6.53
C PRO A 38 3.79 -1.87 6.06
N ASN A 39 4.64 -1.61 5.06
CA ASN A 39 5.69 -2.52 4.59
C ASN A 39 7.07 -1.82 4.64
N TRP A 40 8.11 -2.56 4.99
CA TRP A 40 9.47 -2.03 5.10
C TRP A 40 10.24 -2.15 3.79
N SER A 41 10.96 -1.10 3.39
CA SER A 41 12.00 -1.22 2.36
C SER A 41 13.06 -2.25 2.77
N LEU A 42 13.74 -2.86 1.79
CA LEU A 42 14.78 -3.86 2.04
C LEU A 42 15.93 -3.34 2.91
N ASP A 43 16.26 -2.05 2.80
CA ASP A 43 17.30 -1.41 3.60
C ASP A 43 16.80 -0.91 4.97
N GLY A 44 15.51 -1.10 5.28
CA GLY A 44 14.88 -0.74 6.54
C GLY A 44 14.71 0.76 6.77
N ARG A 45 14.94 1.62 5.77
CA ARG A 45 14.88 3.08 5.94
C ARG A 45 13.52 3.70 5.66
N THR A 46 12.71 3.04 4.83
CA THR A 46 11.44 3.59 4.36
C THR A 46 10.30 2.65 4.72
N LEU A 47 9.17 3.21 5.14
CA LEU A 47 7.90 2.48 5.19
C LEU A 47 7.05 2.86 3.98
N TYR A 48 6.49 1.85 3.32
CA TYR A 48 5.47 1.99 2.29
C TYR A 48 4.10 1.72 2.90
N LEU A 49 3.13 2.59 2.62
CA LEU A 49 1.81 2.59 3.26
C LEU A 49 0.71 2.76 2.21
N ASN A 50 -0.44 2.17 2.45
CA ASN A 50 -1.66 2.46 1.70
C ASN A 50 -2.38 3.63 2.33
N GLY A 51 -2.96 4.51 1.50
CA GLY A 51 -3.80 5.62 1.99
C GLY A 51 -4.52 6.34 0.86
N ALA A 52 -5.82 6.61 1.03
CA ALA A 52 -6.65 7.33 0.06
C ALA A 52 -6.55 6.79 -1.40
N GLY A 53 -6.41 5.47 -1.57
CA GLY A 53 -6.30 4.85 -2.91
C GLY A 53 -4.93 5.00 -3.57
N CYS A 54 -3.92 5.47 -2.83
CA CYS A 54 -2.54 5.64 -3.30
C CYS A 54 -1.55 4.86 -2.42
N LEU A 55 -0.35 4.64 -2.98
CA LEU A 55 0.82 4.23 -2.22
C LEU A 55 1.58 5.47 -1.73
N TRP A 56 2.02 5.43 -0.48
CA TRP A 56 2.78 6.48 0.19
C TRP A 56 4.09 5.93 0.72
N SER A 57 5.12 6.77 0.81
CA SER A 57 6.35 6.47 1.52
C SER A 57 6.56 7.40 2.72
N LEU A 58 7.17 6.85 3.77
CA LEU A 58 7.68 7.58 4.93
C LEU A 58 9.17 7.26 5.09
N ASP A 59 10.02 8.28 5.04
CA ASP A 59 11.44 8.16 5.40
C ASP A 59 11.59 8.17 6.94
N LEU A 60 12.09 7.07 7.51
CA LEU A 60 12.27 6.92 8.95
C LEU A 60 13.43 7.75 9.50
N ALA A 61 14.36 8.23 8.64
CA ALA A 61 15.40 9.15 9.06
C ALA A 61 14.88 10.58 9.23
N THR A 62 13.82 10.94 8.51
CA THR A 62 13.22 12.29 8.53
C THR A 62 11.68 12.25 8.53
N PRO A 63 11.04 11.58 9.50
CA PRO A 63 9.60 11.37 9.50
C PRO A 63 8.80 12.67 9.65
N ASP A 64 9.42 13.73 10.16
CA ASP A 64 8.88 15.08 10.26
C ASP A 64 8.62 15.74 8.89
N ARG A 65 9.25 15.24 7.82
CA ARG A 65 8.96 15.66 6.44
C ARG A 65 7.61 15.15 5.93
N GLY A 66 7.00 14.21 6.63
CA GLY A 66 5.69 13.68 6.32
C GLY A 66 5.71 12.59 5.25
N LEU A 67 4.50 12.26 4.80
CA LEU A 67 4.27 11.22 3.79
C LEU A 67 4.45 11.78 2.39
N HIS A 68 5.09 10.99 1.54
CA HIS A 68 5.27 11.30 0.12
C HIS A 68 4.40 10.36 -0.73
N ALA A 69 3.50 10.93 -1.53
CA ALA A 69 2.70 10.14 -2.46
C ALA A 69 3.59 9.62 -3.61
N ILE A 70 3.40 8.35 -3.98
CA ILE A 70 4.09 7.73 -5.11
C ILE A 70 3.12 7.69 -6.28
N ASP A 71 3.38 8.50 -7.30
CA ASP A 71 2.53 8.58 -8.49
C ASP A 71 2.65 7.29 -9.34
N ARG A 72 1.50 6.72 -9.69
CA ARG A 72 1.40 5.49 -10.48
C ARG A 72 0.47 5.69 -11.66
N VAL A 73 1.05 6.21 -12.73
CA VAL A 73 0.34 6.49 -13.98
C VAL A 73 -0.37 5.24 -14.49
N GLY A 74 -1.69 5.31 -14.60
CA GLY A 74 -2.52 4.27 -15.22
C GLY A 74 -2.92 3.11 -14.31
N LEU A 75 -2.57 3.13 -13.03
CA LEU A 75 -3.13 2.19 -12.06
C LEU A 75 -4.42 2.74 -11.44
N LEU A 76 -5.42 1.87 -11.33
CA LEU A 76 -6.64 2.15 -10.58
C LEU A 76 -6.33 2.26 -9.08
N GLU A 77 -7.24 2.87 -8.32
CA GLU A 77 -7.08 3.07 -6.87
C GLU A 77 -6.62 1.79 -6.17
N THR A 78 -5.51 1.89 -5.46
CA THR A 78 -4.97 0.78 -4.67
C THR A 78 -5.94 0.47 -3.53
N ASN A 79 -6.15 -0.82 -3.29
CA ASN A 79 -6.95 -1.29 -2.18
C ASN A 79 -6.06 -1.53 -0.93
N ASN A 80 -6.60 -2.24 0.05
CA ASN A 80 -6.02 -2.36 1.38
C ASN A 80 -4.64 -3.04 1.46
N ASP A 81 -4.25 -3.92 0.53
CA ASP A 81 -3.02 -4.72 0.66
C ASP A 81 -1.97 -4.43 -0.42
N HIS A 82 -0.71 -4.47 0.02
CA HIS A 82 0.46 -4.49 -0.84
C HIS A 82 1.60 -5.29 -0.23
N VAL A 83 2.48 -5.83 -1.07
CA VAL A 83 3.69 -6.55 -0.65
C VAL A 83 4.85 -6.17 -1.56
N LEU A 84 6.00 -5.88 -0.96
CA LEU A 84 7.22 -5.58 -1.73
C LEU A 84 7.74 -6.83 -2.41
N ASP A 85 8.18 -6.68 -3.65
CA ASP A 85 8.90 -7.72 -4.37
C ASP A 85 10.33 -7.84 -3.78
N PRO A 86 10.85 -9.07 -3.55
CA PRO A 86 12.22 -9.27 -3.09
C PRO A 86 13.31 -8.65 -3.97
N ASP A 87 13.00 -8.28 -5.22
CA ASP A 87 13.94 -7.56 -6.09
C ASP A 87 14.25 -6.12 -5.63
N GLY A 88 13.45 -5.55 -4.72
CA GLY A 88 13.65 -4.20 -4.17
C GLY A 88 13.26 -3.06 -5.11
N GLU A 89 12.79 -3.38 -6.31
CA GLU A 89 12.40 -2.41 -7.34
C GLU A 89 10.88 -2.33 -7.50
N HIS A 90 10.17 -3.42 -7.16
CA HIS A 90 8.74 -3.55 -7.43
C HIS A 90 7.90 -3.80 -6.17
N VAL A 91 6.59 -3.62 -6.33
CA VAL A 91 5.56 -3.95 -5.34
C VAL A 91 4.36 -4.56 -6.06
N TYR A 92 3.74 -5.54 -5.40
CA TYR A 92 2.44 -6.07 -5.76
C TYR A 92 1.37 -5.35 -4.96
N LEU A 93 0.35 -4.84 -5.65
CA LEU A 93 -0.75 -4.07 -5.09
C LEU A 93 -2.05 -4.70 -5.56
N SER A 94 -3.01 -4.88 -4.67
CA SER A 94 -4.37 -5.15 -5.13
C SER A 94 -5.12 -3.84 -5.38
N ALA A 95 -6.00 -3.83 -6.37
CA ALA A 95 -6.77 -2.66 -6.79
C ALA A 95 -8.27 -2.88 -6.59
N ASN A 96 -9.04 -1.79 -6.60
CA ASN A 96 -10.48 -1.81 -6.34
C ASN A 96 -11.33 -2.49 -7.44
N ASP A 97 -10.71 -2.89 -8.55
CA ASP A 97 -11.32 -3.66 -9.63
C ASP A 97 -11.16 -5.18 -9.46
N GLY A 98 -10.56 -5.62 -8.35
CA GLY A 98 -10.39 -7.04 -8.01
C GLY A 98 -9.10 -7.66 -8.54
N HIS A 99 -8.21 -6.86 -9.14
CA HIS A 99 -6.95 -7.35 -9.68
C HIS A 99 -5.74 -7.08 -8.78
N ILE A 100 -4.66 -7.81 -9.04
CA ILE A 100 -3.32 -7.54 -8.49
C ILE A 100 -2.46 -6.98 -9.61
N TYR A 101 -1.75 -5.90 -9.33
CA TYR A 101 -0.80 -5.26 -10.24
C TYR A 101 0.60 -5.33 -9.66
N ARG A 102 1.59 -5.51 -10.53
CA ARG A 102 3.00 -5.31 -10.21
C ARG A 102 3.45 -3.97 -10.78
N ALA A 103 4.06 -3.13 -9.96
CA ALA A 103 4.53 -1.81 -10.40
C ALA A 103 5.80 -1.37 -9.67
N LEU A 104 6.53 -0.46 -10.31
CA LEU A 104 7.77 0.12 -9.79
C LEU A 104 7.52 0.90 -8.50
N LEU A 105 8.42 0.75 -7.53
CA LEU A 105 8.41 1.51 -6.29
C LEU A 105 8.70 3.00 -6.50
N SER A 106 9.48 3.33 -7.52
CA SER A 106 9.73 4.71 -7.95
C SER A 106 8.54 5.38 -8.65
N GLY A 107 7.46 4.63 -8.92
CA GLY A 107 6.29 5.10 -9.65
C GLY A 107 6.31 4.75 -11.14
N GLY A 108 5.26 5.16 -11.86
CA GLY A 108 5.08 4.84 -13.29
C GLY A 108 4.10 3.68 -13.56
N PRO A 109 4.04 3.19 -14.82
CA PRO A 109 3.02 2.24 -15.25
C PRO A 109 3.20 0.85 -14.61
N GLY A 110 2.09 0.26 -14.19
CA GLY A 110 2.04 -1.11 -13.66
C GLY A 110 1.53 -2.13 -14.67
N THR A 111 1.82 -3.40 -14.40
CA THR A 111 1.34 -4.54 -15.19
C THR A 111 0.37 -5.39 -14.37
N LEU A 112 -0.69 -5.89 -15.00
CA LEU A 112 -1.64 -6.82 -14.37
C LEU A 112 -0.93 -8.14 -14.08
N ASN A 113 -0.91 -8.55 -12.81
CA ASN A 113 -0.24 -9.76 -12.35
C ASN A 113 -1.13 -10.52 -11.35
N VAL A 114 -2.13 -11.21 -11.87
CA VAL A 114 -3.00 -12.12 -11.10
C VAL A 114 -2.53 -13.56 -11.31
N ASN A 115 -2.42 -14.35 -10.25
CA ASN A 115 -2.01 -15.77 -10.34
C ASN A 115 -3.13 -16.70 -10.86
N SER A 116 -4.28 -16.15 -11.26
CA SER A 116 -5.49 -16.90 -11.64
C SER A 116 -5.77 -16.83 -13.15
N TRP A 117 -4.75 -16.69 -13.99
CA TRP A 117 -4.89 -16.84 -15.44
C TRP A 117 -5.34 -18.26 -15.80
N ALA A 118 -6.22 -18.36 -16.78
CA ALA A 118 -6.50 -19.61 -17.47
C ALA A 118 -5.18 -20.15 -18.07
N PRO A 119 -4.99 -21.48 -18.16
CA PRO A 119 -3.74 -22.06 -18.66
C PRO A 119 -3.34 -21.60 -20.07
N ASP A 120 -4.28 -21.09 -20.87
CA ASP A 120 -4.07 -20.55 -22.21
C ASP A 120 -3.78 -19.03 -22.23
N SER A 121 -3.67 -18.39 -21.06
CA SER A 121 -3.50 -16.95 -20.86
C SER A 121 -4.59 -16.07 -21.49
N SER A 122 -5.75 -16.62 -21.87
CA SER A 122 -6.81 -15.86 -22.55
C SER A 122 -7.73 -15.09 -21.60
N ARG A 123 -7.83 -15.55 -20.36
CA ARG A 123 -8.80 -15.11 -19.34
C ARG A 123 -8.16 -15.25 -17.97
N PHE A 124 -8.71 -14.59 -16.95
CA PHE A 124 -8.35 -14.83 -15.55
C PHE A 124 -9.62 -14.92 -14.70
N ALA A 125 -9.53 -15.60 -13.55
CA ALA A 125 -10.62 -15.74 -12.60
C ALA A 125 -10.48 -14.74 -11.44
N PHE A 126 -11.61 -14.23 -10.95
CA PHE A 126 -11.70 -13.39 -9.75
C PHE A 126 -13.03 -13.67 -9.02
N VAL A 127 -13.09 -13.31 -7.74
CA VAL A 127 -14.30 -13.43 -6.91
C VAL A 127 -14.85 -12.02 -6.64
N ALA A 128 -16.15 -11.83 -6.82
CA ALA A 128 -16.83 -10.57 -6.56
C ALA A 128 -18.02 -10.78 -5.61
N TYR A 129 -18.31 -9.77 -4.79
CA TYR A 129 -19.43 -9.75 -3.86
C TYR A 129 -20.36 -8.58 -4.24
N PRO A 130 -21.17 -8.72 -5.31
CA PRO A 130 -22.06 -7.65 -5.73
C PRO A 130 -23.15 -7.40 -4.67
N LEU A 131 -23.57 -6.14 -4.55
CA LEU A 131 -24.83 -5.76 -3.91
C LEU A 131 -25.89 -5.62 -5.00
N ASP A 132 -27.13 -5.99 -4.68
CA ASP A 132 -28.30 -5.78 -5.54
C ASP A 132 -28.69 -4.30 -5.65
#